data_AF-A0A1Y4DYX8-F1
#
_entry.id   AF-A0A1Y4DYX8-F1
#
_cell.length_a   1.000
_cell.length_b   1.000
_cell.length_c   1.000
_cell.angle_alpha   90.00
_cell.angle_beta   90.00
_cell.angle_gamma   90.00
#
_symmetry.space_group_name_H-M   'P 1'
#
loop_
_entity.id
_entity.type
_entity.pdbx_description
1 polymer ?
#
loop_
_entity_poly.entity_id
_entity_poly.type
_entity_poly.pdbx_seq_one_letter_code
_entity_poly.pdbx_strand_id
1 'polypeptide(L)'
;MGGCFVLLLPIFLVGAALFFALLFALPVYAVFALIACIVLVLVARRLAADGIFSRYAEDDTWRRYAALAGKWLLWAAVAYFALSGIVALVLTVWLLS
;
A
#
# COMPACT_ATOMS: atom_id res chain seq x y z
N MET A 1 -17.72 -34.06 -28.95
CA MET A 1 -16.82 -32.90 -28.71
C MET A 1 -17.40 -31.83 -27.76
N GLY A 2 -18.70 -31.86 -27.39
CA GLY A 2 -19.27 -30.88 -26.44
C GLY A 2 -18.98 -31.11 -24.95
N GLY A 3 -18.66 -32.34 -24.52
CA GLY A 3 -18.46 -32.68 -23.10
C GLY A 3 -17.21 -32.05 -22.45
N CYS A 4 -16.10 -31.94 -23.19
CA CYS A 4 -14.91 -31.23 -22.69
C CYS A 4 -15.15 -29.74 -22.48
N PHE A 5 -15.99 -29.11 -23.31
CA PHE A 5 -16.32 -27.69 -23.18
C PHE A 5 -17.11 -27.41 -21.90
N VAL A 6 -18.03 -28.29 -21.53
CA VAL A 6 -18.81 -28.21 -20.28
C VAL A 6 -17.93 -28.37 -19.03
N LEU A 7 -16.89 -29.21 -19.11
CA LEU A 7 -15.92 -29.40 -18.02
C LEU A 7 -14.95 -28.20 -17.85
N LEU A 8 -14.62 -27.51 -18.95
CA LEU A 8 -13.73 -26.34 -18.92
C LEU A 8 -14.47 -25.03 -18.58
N LEU A 9 -15.78 -24.96 -18.84
CA LEU A 9 -16.64 -23.81 -18.54
C LEU A 9 -16.46 -23.25 -17.10
N PRO A 10 -16.52 -24.05 -16.02
CA PRO A 10 -16.34 -23.53 -14.66
C PRO A 10 -14.94 -22.95 -14.42
N ILE A 11 -13.90 -23.51 -15.06
CA ILE A 11 -12.52 -22.99 -14.94
C ILE A 11 -12.43 -21.60 -15.59
N PHE A 12 -13.03 -21.44 -16.77
CA PHE A 12 -13.10 -20.14 -17.45
C PHE A 12 -13.90 -19.11 -16.65
N LEU A 13 -15.03 -19.51 -16.05
CA LEU A 13 -15.85 -18.61 -15.22
C LEU A 13 -15.13 -18.14 -13.96
N VAL A 14 -14.43 -19.05 -13.25
CA VAL A 14 -13.62 -18.70 -12.08
C VAL A 14 -12.45 -17.81 -12.47
N GLY A 15 -11.75 -18.13 -13.57
CA GLY A 15 -10.68 -17.30 -14.11
C GLY A 15 -11.15 -15.88 -14.48
N ALA A 16 -12.30 -15.77 -15.14
CA ALA A 16 -12.92 -14.49 -15.48
C ALA A 16 -13.31 -13.71 -14.22
N ALA A 17 -13.95 -14.36 -13.23
CA ALA A 17 -14.33 -13.72 -11.97
C ALA A 17 -13.12 -13.17 -11.20
N LEU A 18 -12.02 -13.93 -11.14
CA LEU A 18 -10.77 -13.48 -10.53
C LEU A 18 -10.13 -12.33 -11.30
N PHE A 19 -10.16 -12.37 -12.63
CA PHE A 19 -9.67 -11.30 -13.49
C PHE A 19 -10.45 -9.99 -13.27
N PHE A 20 -11.78 -10.07 -13.26
CA PHE A 20 -12.63 -8.92 -12.95
C PHE A 20 -12.39 -8.40 -11.52
N ALA A 21 -12.26 -9.30 -10.53
CA ALA A 21 -11.95 -8.90 -9.16
C ALA A 21 -10.62 -8.13 -9.06
N LEU A 22 -9.59 -8.57 -9.78
CA LEU A 22 -8.30 -7.86 -9.87
C LEU A 22 -8.45 -6.48 -10.54
N LEU A 23 -9.19 -6.41 -11.65
CA LEU A 23 -9.47 -5.17 -12.38
C LEU A 23 -10.14 -4.09 -11.51
N PHE A 24 -11.00 -4.49 -10.57
CA PHE A 24 -11.62 -3.56 -9.62
C PHE A 24 -10.76 -3.33 -8.37
N ALA A 25 -10.09 -4.37 -7.85
CA ALA A 25 -9.33 -4.28 -6.61
C ALA A 25 -8.05 -3.43 -6.75
N LEU A 26 -7.35 -3.52 -7.88
CA LEU A 26 -6.11 -2.79 -8.14
C LEU A 26 -6.27 -1.25 -8.12
N PRO A 27 -7.23 -0.64 -8.85
CA PRO A 27 -7.44 0.80 -8.79
C PRO A 27 -7.95 1.26 -7.43
N VAL A 28 -8.81 0.48 -6.77
CA VAL A 28 -9.28 0.79 -5.41
C VAL A 28 -8.11 0.78 -4.42
N TYR A 29 -7.21 -0.21 -4.54
CA TYR A 29 -5.99 -0.26 -3.73
C TYR A 29 -5.05 0.92 -4.04
N ALA A 30 -4.89 1.33 -5.30
CA ALA A 30 -4.07 2.48 -5.65
C ALA A 30 -4.58 3.78 -5.01
N VAL A 31 -5.91 4.00 -5.01
CA VAL A 31 -6.54 5.13 -4.32
C VAL A 31 -6.33 5.04 -2.80
N PHE A 32 -6.52 3.85 -2.21
CA PHE A 32 -6.25 3.62 -0.80
C PHE A 32 -4.79 3.92 -0.43
N ALA A 33 -3.83 3.42 -1.21
CA ALA A 33 -2.40 3.64 -1.00
C ALA A 33 -2.06 5.13 -1.07
N LEU A 34 -2.66 5.87 -2.00
CA LEU A 34 -2.51 7.33 -2.10
C LEU A 34 -3.02 8.03 -0.83
N ILE A 35 -4.22 7.68 -0.37
CA ILE A 35 -4.82 8.25 0.86
C ILE A 35 -3.94 7.93 2.07
N ALA A 36 -3.51 6.68 2.22
CA ALA A 36 -2.64 6.25 3.31
C ALA A 36 -1.31 7.01 3.30
N CYS A 37 -0.72 7.22 2.12
CA CYS A 37 0.51 7.98 1.96
C CYS A 37 0.33 9.44 2.38
N ILE A 38 -0.77 10.10 1.98
CA ILE A 38 -1.10 11.48 2.40
C ILE A 38 -1.25 11.55 3.93
N VAL A 39 -2.03 10.64 4.53
CA VAL A 39 -2.27 10.61 5.98
C VAL A 39 -0.95 10.42 6.74
N LEU A 40 -0.12 9.45 6.33
CA LEU A 40 1.16 9.19 6.97
C LEU A 40 2.13 10.38 6.86
N VAL A 41 2.16 11.08 5.71
CA VAL A 41 2.95 12.30 5.55
C VAL A 41 2.45 13.42 6.44
N LEU A 42 1.13 13.59 6.59
CA LEU A 42 0.56 14.60 7.50
C LEU A 42 0.90 14.29 8.95
N VAL A 43 0.79 13.01 9.37
CA VAL A 43 1.21 12.55 10.68
C VAL A 43 2.71 12.80 10.89
N ALA A 44 3.56 12.48 9.91
CA ALA A 44 5.00 12.73 9.97
C ALA A 44 5.31 14.21 10.19
N ARG A 45 4.64 15.09 9.42
CA ARG A 45 4.79 16.54 9.55
C ARG A 45 4.32 17.03 10.91
N ARG A 46 3.20 16.51 11.42
CA ARG A 46 2.68 16.91 12.73
C ARG A 46 3.62 16.50 13.85
N LEU A 47 4.09 15.25 13.85
CA LEU A 47 5.05 14.74 14.83
C LEU A 47 6.38 15.51 14.80
N ALA A 48 6.82 15.94 13.62
CA ALA A 48 8.00 16.79 13.47
C ALA A 48 7.78 18.21 14.00
N ALA A 49 6.61 18.82 13.73
CA ALA A 49 6.25 20.15 14.22
C ALA A 49 6.09 20.19 15.75
N ASP A 50 5.55 19.12 16.34
CA ASP A 50 5.41 18.98 17.80
C ASP A 50 6.77 18.69 18.50
N GLY A 51 7.88 18.64 17.75
CA GLY A 51 9.22 18.48 18.28
C GLY A 51 9.46 17.13 18.97
N ILE A 52 8.60 16.14 18.75
CA ILE A 52 8.66 14.84 19.47
C ILE A 52 10.01 14.15 19.19
N PHE A 53 10.54 14.28 17.98
CA PHE A 53 11.84 13.70 17.62
C PHE A 53 13.03 14.47 18.17
N SER A 54 12.92 15.78 18.38
CA SER A 54 14.00 16.61 18.95
C SER A 54 14.00 16.57 20.48
N ARG A 55 12.83 16.38 21.11
CA ARG A 55 12.67 16.33 22.57
C ARG A 55 13.40 15.18 23.24
N TYR A 56 13.66 14.10 22.51
CA TYR A 56 14.43 12.94 22.98
C TYR A 56 15.82 12.84 22.34
N ALA A 57 16.31 13.89 21.67
CA ALA A 57 17.60 13.86 20.99
C ALA A 57 18.80 13.85 21.96
N GLU A 58 18.62 14.40 23.17
CA GLU A 58 19.65 14.48 24.22
C GLU A 58 19.55 13.35 25.27
N ASP A 59 18.46 12.56 25.27
CA ASP A 59 18.28 11.44 26.20
C ASP A 59 19.01 10.18 25.69
N ASP A 60 20.06 9.74 26.37
CA ASP A 60 20.75 8.45 26.11
C ASP A 60 20.00 7.24 26.71
N THR A 61 18.67 7.27 26.67
CA THR A 61 17.81 6.18 27.15
C THR A 61 17.07 5.49 26.00
N TRP A 62 16.44 4.35 26.30
CA TRP A 62 15.59 3.57 25.37
C TRP A 62 14.54 4.41 24.61
N ARG A 63 14.12 5.55 25.17
CA ARG A 63 13.15 6.48 24.59
C ARG A 63 13.64 7.12 23.28
N ARG A 64 14.93 7.43 23.18
CA ARG A 64 15.54 7.95 21.94
C ARG A 64 15.52 6.93 20.81
N TYR A 65 15.88 5.68 21.12
CA TYR A 65 15.81 4.59 20.16
C TYR A 65 14.38 4.32 19.70
N ALA A 66 13.40 4.37 20.60
CA ALA A 66 11.99 4.22 20.25
C ALA A 66 11.49 5.35 19.34
N ALA A 67 11.88 6.61 19.62
CA ALA A 67 11.51 7.76 18.80
C ALA A 67 12.16 7.72 17.40
N LEU A 68 13.44 7.35 17.32
CA LEU A 68 14.15 7.17 16.05
C LEU A 68 13.55 6.01 15.24
N ALA A 69 13.32 4.86 15.88
CA ALA A 69 12.67 3.72 15.26
C ALA A 69 11.28 4.09 14.73
N GLY A 70 10.47 4.81 15.52
CA GLY A 70 9.16 5.31 15.10
C GLY A 70 9.25 6.25 13.89
N LYS A 71 10.23 7.16 13.84
CA LYS A 71 10.47 8.03 12.69
C LYS A 71 10.79 7.23 11.42
N TRP A 72 11.73 6.30 11.51
CA TRP A 72 12.17 5.49 10.37
C TRP A 72 11.06 4.55 9.90
N LEU A 73 10.32 3.93 10.83
CA LEU A 73 9.18 3.07 10.52
C LEU A 73 8.07 3.85 9.79
N LEU A 74 7.81 5.09 10.21
CA LEU A 74 6.82 5.95 9.56
C LEU A 74 7.21 6.27 8.11
N TRP A 75 8.46 6.64 7.86
CA TRP A 75 8.96 6.87 6.51
C TRP A 75 9.03 5.59 5.67
N ALA A 76 9.36 4.46 6.29
CA ALA A 76 9.32 3.16 5.63
C ALA A 76 7.89 2.79 5.21
N ALA A 77 6.89 3.06 6.05
CA ALA A 77 5.48 2.86 5.72
C ALA A 77 5.04 3.78 4.56
N VAL A 78 5.43 5.05 4.58
CA VAL A 78 5.20 5.99 3.45
C VAL A 78 5.80 5.44 2.16
N ALA A 79 7.07 5.01 2.19
CA ALA A 79 7.75 4.44 1.03
C ALA A 79 7.07 3.17 0.53
N TYR A 80 6.63 2.29 1.44
CA TYR A 80 5.89 1.08 1.11
C TYR A 80 4.57 1.40 0.39
N PHE A 81 3.75 2.30 0.93
CA PHE A 81 2.49 2.68 0.29
C PHE A 81 2.69 3.42 -1.03
N ALA A 82 3.72 4.26 -1.13
CA ALA A 82 4.07 4.92 -2.39
C ALA A 82 4.45 3.89 -3.47
N LEU A 83 5.37 2.97 -3.17
CA LEU A 83 5.84 1.96 -4.12
C LEU A 83 4.73 0.97 -4.50
N SER A 84 4.01 0.44 -3.52
CA SER A 84 2.90 -0.49 -3.76
C SER A 84 1.75 0.17 -4.53
N GLY A 85 1.45 1.45 -4.25
CA GLY A 85 0.48 2.24 -5.00
C GLY A 85 0.91 2.47 -6.46
N ILE A 86 2.18 2.80 -6.71
CA ILE A 86 2.72 2.93 -8.09
C ILE A 86 2.62 1.60 -8.83
N VAL A 87 3.02 0.49 -8.22
CA VAL A 87 2.92 -0.84 -8.82
C VAL A 87 1.47 -1.17 -9.16
N ALA A 88 0.53 -0.93 -8.24
CA ALA A 88 -0.88 -1.15 -8.49
C ALA A 88 -1.42 -0.30 -9.65
N LEU A 89 -0.99 0.97 -9.76
CA LEU A 89 -1.33 1.86 -10.87
C LEU A 89 -0.78 1.34 -12.21
N VAL A 90 0.49 0.94 -12.25
CA VAL A 90 1.13 0.38 -13.45
C VAL A 90 0.41 -0.89 -13.90
N LEU A 91 0.10 -1.80 -12.96
CA LEU A 91 -0.65 -3.02 -13.25
C LEU A 91 -2.07 -2.71 -13.73
N THR A 92 -2.74 -1.71 -13.16
CA THR A 92 -4.07 -1.27 -13.62
C THR A 92 -4.01 -0.77 -15.06
N VAL A 93 -3.04 0.08 -15.39
CA VAL A 93 -2.88 0.61 -16.76
C VAL A 93 -2.57 -0.52 -17.74
N TRP A 94 -1.66 -1.43 -17.38
CA TRP A 94 -1.28 -2.57 -18.21
C TRP A 94 -2.44 -3.54 -18.47
N LEU A 95 -3.33 -3.76 -17.49
CA LEU A 95 -4.52 -4.60 -17.64
C LEU A 95 -5.61 -3.96 -18.51
N LEU A 96 -5.60 -2.63 -18.66
CA LEU A 96 -6.59 -1.87 -19.42
C LEU A 96 -6.13 -1.51 -20.85
N SER A 97 -4.85 -1.68 -21.17
CA SER A 97 -4.25 -1.46 -22.49
C SER A 97 -4.29 -2.70 -23.37
#